data_AF-A0A2N2CR05-F1
#
_entry.id   AF-A0A2N2CR05-F1
#
_cell.length_a   1.000
_cell.length_b   1.000
_cell.length_c   1.000
_cell.angle_alpha   90.00
_cell.angle_beta   90.00
_cell.angle_gamma   90.00
#
_symmetry.space_group_name_H-M   'P 1'
#
loop_
_entity.id
_entity.type
_entity.pdbx_description
1 polymer ?
#
loop_
_entity_poly.entity_id
_entity_poly.type
_entity_poly.pdbx_seq_one_letter_code
_entity_poly.pdbx_strand_id
1 'polypeptide(L)'
;MLGSKIDKNGFTLIELIVTLLIIGVLSAVLVPSYIGYIDKGKAASDGHSLGVLNETTRIYYAADPSPNLFEAGSLTDAALMQVLVDEGILPSKPTPKLDNNVFVWYASNKCWLLIHEISGAEITLGTGGFSGYITGTYTGAATELTIPKTLDGEEVLAVYQDVFIGKGLTSVTFPADSGITRIHARAFKDNKLTEIVFPSSLTRIDYGAFMDNNITKVTIGSGVYLEGSVFQNSDTFKTSYAAEGAGTYIYSGGVWVKQ
;
A
#
# COMPACT_ATOMS: atom_id res chain seq x y z
N MET A 1 29.76 -58.40 -36.21
CA MET A 1 29.82 -57.38 -35.14
C MET A 1 29.88 -56.01 -35.80
N LEU A 2 28.78 -55.25 -35.80
CA LEU A 2 28.71 -53.89 -36.35
C LEU A 2 28.88 -52.92 -35.18
N GLY A 3 30.06 -52.32 -35.05
CA GLY A 3 30.29 -51.22 -34.12
C GLY A 3 29.60 -49.97 -34.65
N SER A 4 28.53 -49.52 -33.99
CA SER A 4 27.92 -48.23 -34.32
C SER A 4 28.91 -47.12 -33.92
N LYS A 5 29.33 -46.31 -34.89
CA LYS A 5 30.05 -45.07 -34.60
C LYS A 5 29.04 -44.10 -34.01
N ILE A 6 29.20 -43.76 -32.73
CA ILE A 6 28.49 -42.64 -32.13
C ILE A 6 29.21 -41.37 -32.59
N ASP A 7 28.59 -40.62 -33.50
CA ASP A 7 29.05 -39.29 -33.89
C ASP A 7 28.95 -38.36 -32.68
N LYS A 8 30.10 -38.00 -32.11
CA LYS A 8 30.20 -37.02 -31.03
C LYS A 8 30.11 -35.62 -31.63
N ASN A 9 28.91 -35.19 -31.98
CA ASN A 9 28.64 -33.79 -32.32
C ASN A 9 28.76 -32.96 -31.02
N GLY A 10 29.96 -32.44 -30.76
CA GLY A 10 30.20 -31.53 -29.64
C GLY A 10 29.58 -30.16 -29.91
N PHE A 11 29.01 -29.54 -28.88
CA PHE A 11 28.53 -28.15 -28.96
C PHE A 11 29.69 -27.22 -29.31
N THR A 12 29.46 -26.31 -30.24
CA THR A 12 30.44 -25.29 -30.59
C THR A 12 30.49 -24.21 -29.51
N LEU A 13 31.66 -23.60 -29.33
CA LEU A 13 31.81 -22.50 -28.37
C LEU A 13 30.85 -21.34 -28.69
N ILE A 14 30.58 -21.11 -29.98
CA ILE A 14 29.67 -20.05 -30.43
C ILE A 14 28.22 -20.34 -30.07
N GLU A 15 27.74 -21.59 -30.20
CA GLU A 15 26.38 -21.96 -29.78
C GLU A 15 26.18 -21.77 -28.28
N LEU A 16 27.19 -22.13 -27.48
CA LEU A 16 27.13 -21.92 -26.03
C LEU A 16 27.04 -20.43 -25.69
N ILE A 17 27.87 -19.60 -26.32
CA ILE A 17 27.86 -18.14 -26.07
C ILE A 17 26.54 -17.52 -26.52
N VAL A 18 26.03 -17.87 -27.69
CA VAL A 18 24.74 -17.34 -28.19
C VAL A 18 23.59 -17.77 -27.28
N THR A 19 23.59 -19.01 -26.79
CA THR A 19 22.56 -19.51 -25.88
C THR A 19 22.61 -18.79 -24.54
N LEU A 20 23.80 -18.56 -23.98
CA LEU A 20 23.97 -17.79 -22.74
C LEU A 20 23.56 -16.32 -22.92
N LEU A 21 23.81 -15.72 -24.08
CA LEU A 21 23.35 -14.36 -24.40
C LEU A 21 21.82 -14.30 -24.45
N ILE A 22 21.17 -15.24 -25.14
CA ILE A 22 19.71 -15.30 -25.23
C ILE A 22 19.09 -15.53 -23.85
N ILE A 23 19.59 -16.50 -23.08
CA ILE A 23 19.11 -16.76 -21.72
C ILE A 23 19.34 -15.54 -20.83
N GLY A 24 20.49 -14.87 -20.91
CA GLY A 24 20.77 -13.66 -20.15
C GLY A 24 19.76 -12.54 -20.43
N VAL A 25 19.46 -12.28 -21.70
CA VAL A 25 18.46 -11.28 -22.11
C VAL A 25 17.06 -11.69 -21.66
N LEU A 26 16.67 -12.96 -21.86
CA LEU A 26 15.36 -13.46 -21.43
C LEU A 26 15.20 -13.40 -19.91
N SER A 27 16.20 -13.83 -19.14
CA SER A 27 16.18 -13.78 -17.67
C SER A 27 16.07 -12.35 -17.14
N ALA A 28 16.74 -11.39 -17.77
CA ALA A 28 16.65 -9.98 -17.38
C ALA A 28 15.22 -9.42 -17.49
N VAL A 29 14.45 -9.87 -18.48
CA VAL A 29 13.04 -9.47 -18.65
C VAL A 29 12.09 -10.34 -17.81
N LEU A 30 12.41 -11.63 -17.65
CA LEU A 30 11.54 -12.62 -17.03
C LEU A 30 11.56 -12.54 -15.50
N VAL A 31 12.71 -12.29 -14.86
CA VAL A 31 12.80 -12.26 -13.39
C VAL A 31 11.88 -11.20 -12.76
N PRO A 32 11.87 -9.92 -13.22
CA PRO A 32 10.96 -8.92 -12.66
C PRO A 32 9.48 -9.29 -12.84
N SER A 33 9.10 -9.80 -14.02
CA SER A 33 7.71 -10.18 -14.29
C SER A 33 7.27 -11.40 -13.48
N TYR A 34 8.16 -12.37 -13.27
CA TYR A 34 7.87 -13.60 -12.52
C TYR A 34 7.65 -13.33 -11.02
N ILE A 35 8.39 -12.39 -10.42
CA ILE A 35 8.19 -11.98 -9.02
C ILE A 35 6.75 -11.49 -8.81
N GLY A 36 6.23 -10.63 -9.69
CA GLY A 36 4.84 -10.14 -9.58
C GLY A 36 3.78 -11.25 -9.69
N TYR A 37 4.03 -12.30 -10.48
CA TYR A 37 3.13 -13.46 -10.53
C TYR A 37 3.14 -14.28 -9.23
N ILE A 38 4.31 -14.46 -8.61
CA ILE A 38 4.42 -15.13 -7.31
C ILE A 38 3.69 -14.33 -6.24
N ASP A 39 3.90 -13.01 -6.21
CA ASP A 39 3.27 -12.12 -5.22
C ASP A 39 1.75 -12.12 -5.34
N LYS A 40 1.20 -12.13 -6.56
CA LYS A 40 -0.25 -12.34 -6.79
C LYS A 40 -0.74 -13.69 -6.25
N GLY A 41 0.05 -14.74 -6.41
CA GLY A 41 -0.25 -16.06 -5.85
C GLY A 41 -0.22 -16.06 -4.32
N LYS A 42 0.78 -15.42 -3.72
CA LYS A 42 0.91 -15.22 -2.27
C LYS A 42 -0.27 -14.40 -1.71
N ALA A 43 -0.63 -13.28 -2.36
CA ALA A 43 -1.76 -12.44 -1.99
C ALA A 43 -3.10 -13.20 -2.05
N ALA A 44 -3.32 -14.02 -3.08
CA ALA A 44 -4.50 -14.87 -3.18
C ALA A 44 -4.55 -15.94 -2.06
N SER A 45 -3.41 -16.53 -1.71
CA SER A 45 -3.28 -17.45 -0.59
C SER A 45 -3.59 -16.78 0.76
N ASP A 46 -3.15 -15.53 0.93
CA ASP A 46 -3.42 -14.75 2.15
C ASP A 46 -4.90 -14.37 2.24
N GLY A 47 -5.52 -13.97 1.13
CA GLY A 47 -6.95 -13.73 1.05
C GLY A 47 -7.79 -14.97 1.38
N HIS A 48 -7.37 -16.15 0.92
CA HIS A 48 -8.00 -17.41 1.31
C HIS A 48 -7.85 -17.68 2.82
N SER A 49 -6.64 -17.52 3.35
CA SER A 49 -6.33 -17.73 4.77
C SER A 49 -7.12 -16.76 5.67
N LEU A 50 -7.30 -15.51 5.24
CA LEU A 50 -8.14 -14.52 5.90
C LEU A 50 -9.60 -14.97 5.95
N GLY A 51 -10.12 -15.51 4.85
CA GLY A 51 -11.47 -16.07 4.78
C GLY A 51 -11.66 -17.22 5.76
N VAL A 52 -10.68 -18.13 5.84
CA VAL A 52 -10.67 -19.23 6.82
C VAL A 52 -10.65 -18.70 8.26
N LEU A 53 -9.79 -17.73 8.57
CA LEU A 53 -9.74 -17.11 9.91
C LEU A 53 -11.07 -16.47 10.30
N ASN A 54 -11.70 -15.72 9.40
CA ASN A 54 -12.99 -15.10 9.65
C ASN A 54 -14.10 -16.14 9.87
N GLU A 55 -14.15 -17.18 9.04
CA GLU A 55 -15.17 -18.22 9.16
C GLU A 55 -14.98 -19.06 10.43
N THR A 56 -13.75 -19.46 10.74
CA THR A 56 -13.43 -20.21 11.97
C THR A 56 -13.73 -19.40 13.23
N THR A 57 -13.40 -18.10 13.25
CA THR A 57 -13.75 -17.23 14.38
C THR A 57 -15.26 -17.05 14.51
N ARG A 58 -16.00 -17.02 13.40
CA ARG A 58 -17.47 -17.01 13.43
C ARG A 58 -18.03 -18.29 14.05
N ILE A 59 -17.45 -19.45 13.74
CA ILE A 59 -17.81 -20.74 14.36
C ILE A 59 -17.53 -20.69 15.87
N TYR A 60 -16.39 -20.15 16.29
CA TYR A 60 -16.07 -19.94 17.71
C TYR A 60 -17.17 -19.14 18.40
N TYR A 61 -17.57 -17.98 17.86
CA TYR A 61 -18.66 -17.19 18.44
C TYR A 61 -20.02 -17.91 18.44
N ALA A 62 -20.32 -18.72 17.43
CA ALA A 62 -21.56 -19.48 17.36
C ALA A 62 -21.66 -20.56 18.44
N ALA A 63 -20.53 -21.02 18.99
CA ALA A 63 -20.49 -21.95 20.11
C ALA A 63 -20.76 -21.28 21.48
N ASP A 64 -20.93 -19.95 21.52
CA ASP A 64 -21.09 -19.14 22.73
C ASP A 64 -20.09 -19.45 23.86
N PRO A 65 -18.78 -19.38 23.58
CA PRO A 65 -17.74 -19.76 24.52
C PRO A 65 -17.60 -18.72 25.64
N SER A 66 -17.48 -19.21 26.87
CA SER A 66 -17.21 -18.41 28.06
C SER A 66 -15.88 -18.82 28.68
N PRO A 67 -14.91 -17.90 28.85
CA PRO A 67 -14.98 -16.47 28.57
C PRO A 67 -14.78 -16.11 27.09
N ASN A 68 -15.38 -14.99 26.64
CA ASN A 68 -15.14 -14.44 25.30
C ASN A 68 -13.80 -13.68 25.28
N LEU A 69 -12.78 -14.29 24.67
CA LEU A 69 -11.41 -13.77 24.61
C LEU A 69 -11.15 -12.81 23.44
N PHE A 70 -12.11 -12.61 22.54
CA PHE A 70 -11.96 -11.80 21.32
C PHE A 70 -12.40 -10.33 21.52
N GLU A 71 -12.47 -9.88 22.76
CA GLU A 71 -12.71 -8.47 23.09
C GLU A 71 -11.40 -7.66 22.98
N ALA A 72 -11.52 -6.37 22.64
CA ALA A 72 -10.36 -5.50 22.43
C ALA A 72 -9.40 -5.49 23.63
N GLY A 73 -8.11 -5.74 23.38
CA GLY A 73 -7.07 -5.73 24.40
C GLY A 73 -6.96 -7.00 25.26
N SER A 74 -7.78 -8.02 25.00
CA SER A 74 -7.76 -9.27 25.79
C SER A 74 -6.52 -10.13 25.52
N LEU A 75 -6.16 -10.29 24.24
CA LEU A 75 -5.04 -11.11 23.79
C LEU A 75 -4.40 -10.47 22.55
N THR A 76 -3.15 -10.87 22.25
CA THR A 76 -2.51 -10.51 20.97
C THR A 76 -3.14 -11.30 19.82
N ASP A 77 -3.07 -10.78 18.60
CA ASP A 77 -3.55 -11.47 17.39
C ASP A 77 -2.97 -12.88 17.25
N ALA A 78 -1.68 -13.03 17.57
CA ALA A 78 -1.00 -14.30 17.60
C ALA A 78 -1.62 -15.30 18.60
N ALA A 79 -2.02 -14.82 19.78
CA ALA A 79 -2.64 -15.63 20.82
C ALA A 79 -4.11 -15.95 20.51
N LEU A 80 -4.86 -15.01 19.93
CA LEU A 80 -6.22 -15.26 19.45
C LEU A 80 -6.27 -16.38 18.40
N MET A 81 -5.33 -16.37 17.43
CA MET A 81 -5.20 -17.47 16.49
C MET A 81 -4.85 -18.79 17.18
N GLN A 82 -4.04 -18.75 18.25
CA GLN A 82 -3.69 -19.95 19.00
C GLN A 82 -4.90 -20.54 19.72
N VAL A 83 -5.78 -19.70 20.29
CA VAL A 83 -7.05 -20.16 20.88
C VAL A 83 -7.88 -20.95 19.86
N LEU A 84 -8.01 -20.46 18.63
CA LEU A 84 -8.76 -21.18 17.58
C LEU A 84 -8.15 -22.53 17.23
N VAL A 85 -6.82 -22.67 17.34
CA VAL A 85 -6.12 -23.94 17.14
C VAL A 85 -6.35 -24.88 18.32
N ASP A 86 -6.24 -24.37 19.54
CA ASP A 86 -6.41 -25.16 20.77
C ASP A 86 -7.85 -25.70 20.90
N GLU A 87 -8.83 -24.93 20.44
CA GLU A 87 -10.25 -25.34 20.35
C GLU A 87 -10.54 -26.30 19.17
N GLY A 88 -9.53 -26.60 18.34
CA GLY A 88 -9.67 -27.51 17.19
C GLY A 88 -10.50 -26.96 16.03
N ILE A 89 -10.82 -25.67 16.04
CA ILE A 89 -11.57 -25.00 14.96
C ILE A 89 -10.65 -24.68 13.79
N LEU A 90 -9.40 -24.30 14.09
CA LEU A 90 -8.37 -24.02 13.12
C LEU A 90 -7.31 -25.15 13.14
N PRO A 91 -6.91 -25.72 11.99
CA PRO A 91 -5.97 -26.83 11.98
C PRO A 91 -4.54 -26.41 12.37
N SER A 92 -4.16 -25.17 12.08
CA SER A 92 -2.86 -24.58 12.45
C SER A 92 -2.93 -23.07 12.29
N LYS A 93 -2.01 -22.34 12.94
CA LYS A 93 -1.91 -20.89 12.80
C LYS A 93 -1.50 -20.50 11.36
N PRO A 94 -2.34 -19.78 10.60
CA PRO A 94 -1.95 -19.31 9.29
C PRO A 94 -0.85 -18.26 9.40
N THR A 95 0.03 -18.28 8.41
CA THR A 95 1.11 -17.30 8.24
C THR A 95 0.93 -16.66 6.88
N PRO A 96 0.87 -15.31 6.81
CA PRO A 96 0.86 -14.63 5.53
C PRO A 96 2.06 -15.04 4.67
N LYS A 97 1.81 -15.21 3.38
CA LYS A 97 2.78 -15.64 2.36
C LYS A 97 3.35 -14.46 1.61
N LEU A 98 2.59 -13.38 1.50
CA LEU A 98 3.10 -12.13 0.95
C LEU A 98 3.91 -11.43 2.02
N ASP A 99 5.09 -10.95 1.62
CA ASP A 99 6.04 -10.34 2.54
C ASP A 99 5.38 -9.10 3.17
N ASN A 100 5.63 -8.88 4.46
CA ASN A 100 5.05 -7.80 5.28
C ASN A 100 3.54 -7.84 5.51
N ASN A 101 2.83 -8.88 5.06
CA ASN A 101 1.43 -9.05 5.45
C ASN A 101 1.31 -9.56 6.90
N VAL A 102 0.28 -9.09 7.60
CA VAL A 102 -0.07 -9.50 8.97
C VAL A 102 -1.58 -9.69 9.09
N PHE A 103 -2.02 -10.73 9.82
CA PHE A 103 -3.42 -10.90 10.22
C PHE A 103 -3.66 -10.18 11.55
N VAL A 104 -4.61 -9.26 11.56
CA VAL A 104 -4.94 -8.44 12.74
C VAL A 104 -6.41 -8.59 13.10
N TRP A 105 -6.72 -8.74 14.38
CA TRP A 105 -8.08 -8.86 14.88
C TRP A 105 -8.71 -7.47 15.07
N TYR A 106 -9.86 -7.26 14.44
CA TYR A 106 -10.64 -6.04 14.59
C TYR A 106 -11.90 -6.30 15.43
N ALA A 107 -11.74 -6.14 16.74
CA ALA A 107 -12.75 -6.48 17.74
C ALA A 107 -14.11 -5.77 17.53
N SER A 108 -14.12 -4.51 17.09
CA SER A 108 -15.36 -3.75 16.87
C SER A 108 -16.26 -4.38 15.80
N ASN A 109 -15.68 -4.97 14.77
CA ASN A 109 -16.41 -5.61 13.68
C ASN A 109 -16.41 -7.14 13.78
N LYS A 110 -15.75 -7.69 14.81
CA LYS A 110 -15.58 -9.12 15.03
C LYS A 110 -15.05 -9.85 13.79
N CYS A 111 -14.03 -9.28 13.15
CA CYS A 111 -13.39 -9.88 11.99
C CYS A 111 -11.87 -9.71 12.02
N TRP A 112 -11.19 -10.63 11.37
CA TRP A 112 -9.80 -10.52 10.99
C TRP A 112 -9.65 -9.65 9.74
N LEU A 113 -8.58 -8.87 9.72
CA LEU A 113 -8.12 -8.07 8.60
C LEU A 113 -6.75 -8.56 8.15
N LEU A 114 -6.46 -8.41 6.85
CA LEU A 114 -5.12 -8.57 6.29
C LEU A 114 -4.54 -7.18 6.09
N ILE A 115 -3.42 -6.90 6.74
CA ILE A 115 -2.74 -5.60 6.75
C ILE A 115 -1.36 -5.78 6.11
N HIS A 116 -0.90 -4.79 5.34
CA HIS A 116 0.45 -4.78 4.79
C HIS A 116 1.32 -3.76 5.55
N GLU A 117 2.41 -4.21 6.14
CA GLU A 117 3.41 -3.36 6.80
C GLU A 117 4.32 -2.69 5.77
N ILE A 118 4.37 -1.36 5.77
CA ILE A 118 5.38 -0.61 5.02
C ILE A 118 6.35 -0.06 6.06
N SER A 119 7.62 -0.50 6.04
CA SER A 119 8.76 0.02 6.84
C SER A 119 8.39 1.05 7.94
N GLY A 120 7.86 0.58 9.08
CA GLY A 120 7.53 1.40 10.25
C GLY A 120 6.08 1.92 10.34
N ALA A 121 5.21 1.51 9.41
CA ALA A 121 3.84 2.00 9.26
C ALA A 121 2.91 0.86 8.77
N GLU A 122 1.90 0.49 9.54
CA GLU A 122 0.87 -0.47 9.13
C GLU A 122 -0.21 0.23 8.27
N ILE A 123 -0.40 -0.19 7.02
CA ILE A 123 -1.58 0.19 6.21
C ILE A 123 -2.49 -1.03 6.07
N THR A 124 -3.72 -0.93 6.57
CA THR A 124 -4.75 -1.96 6.26
C THR A 124 -5.15 -1.80 4.81
N LEU A 125 -4.88 -2.79 3.96
CA LEU A 125 -5.39 -2.81 2.58
C LEU A 125 -6.87 -3.21 2.61
N GLY A 126 -7.75 -2.25 2.33
CA GLY A 126 -9.17 -2.55 2.16
C GLY A 126 -9.33 -3.47 0.95
N THR A 127 -9.83 -4.68 1.18
CA THR A 127 -10.15 -5.68 0.15
C THR A 127 -11.24 -5.14 -0.77
N GLY A 128 -10.83 -4.41 -1.80
CA GLY A 128 -11.72 -3.64 -2.67
C GLY A 128 -11.05 -3.15 -3.96
N GLY A 129 -10.30 -4.02 -4.65
CA GLY A 129 -10.29 -4.07 -6.11
C GLY A 129 -9.63 -2.97 -6.95
N PHE A 130 -8.77 -2.10 -6.42
CA PHE A 130 -8.01 -1.14 -7.25
C PHE A 130 -6.51 -1.42 -7.18
N SER A 131 -5.97 -2.10 -8.20
CA SER A 131 -4.53 -2.35 -8.34
C SER A 131 -3.76 -1.04 -8.36
N GLY A 132 -2.66 -0.96 -7.59
CA GLY A 132 -1.82 0.22 -7.48
C GLY A 132 -2.40 1.34 -6.61
N TYR A 133 -3.38 1.06 -5.75
CA TYR A 133 -3.97 2.06 -4.87
C TYR A 133 -3.63 1.72 -3.43
N ILE A 134 -3.27 2.73 -2.64
CA ILE A 134 -3.28 2.61 -1.19
C ILE A 134 -4.73 2.72 -0.75
N THR A 135 -5.30 1.64 -0.23
CA THR A 135 -6.71 1.57 0.22
C THR A 135 -6.79 1.27 1.71
N GLY A 136 -8.02 1.23 2.24
CA GLY A 136 -8.33 0.86 3.62
C GLY A 136 -8.03 1.94 4.64
N THR A 137 -7.33 1.61 5.73
CA THR A 137 -7.11 2.54 6.85
C THR A 137 -5.71 2.37 7.43
N TYR A 138 -5.01 3.47 7.63
CA TYR A 138 -3.73 3.49 8.32
C TYR A 138 -3.93 3.15 9.81
N THR A 139 -3.27 2.09 10.28
CA THR A 139 -3.31 1.62 11.68
C THR A 139 -1.98 1.79 12.40
N GLY A 140 -0.92 2.16 11.67
CA GLY A 140 0.40 2.38 12.25
C GLY A 140 0.46 3.57 13.21
N ALA A 141 1.50 3.56 14.05
CA ALA A 141 1.75 4.60 15.05
C ALA A 141 2.65 5.75 14.54
N ALA A 142 3.24 5.63 13.35
CA ALA A 142 4.17 6.63 12.84
C ALA A 142 3.41 7.90 12.39
N THR A 143 3.93 9.06 12.78
CA THR A 143 3.40 10.37 12.37
C THR A 143 4.15 10.96 11.19
N GLU A 144 5.27 10.36 10.80
CA GLU A 144 6.05 10.74 9.62
C GLU A 144 6.02 9.58 8.63
N LEU A 145 5.46 9.81 7.45
CA LEU A 145 5.23 8.75 6.46
C LEU A 145 5.93 9.05 5.15
N THR A 146 6.62 8.06 4.61
CA THR A 146 6.98 8.01 3.19
C THR A 146 5.98 7.10 2.49
N ILE A 147 5.23 7.65 1.53
CA ILE A 147 4.33 6.86 0.69
C ILE A 147 5.19 6.00 -0.25
N PRO A 148 5.13 4.67 -0.22
CA PRO A 148 6.03 3.85 -1.00
C PRO A 148 5.76 3.98 -2.50
N LYS A 149 6.80 3.77 -3.30
CA LYS A 149 6.67 3.70 -4.77
C LYS A 149 5.88 2.46 -5.20
N THR A 150 6.09 1.36 -4.50
CA THR A 150 5.47 0.07 -4.81
C THR A 150 4.81 -0.51 -3.57
N LEU A 151 3.67 -1.16 -3.77
CA LEU A 151 2.95 -1.91 -2.76
C LEU A 151 2.55 -3.25 -3.38
N ASP A 152 2.91 -4.36 -2.73
CA ASP A 152 2.70 -5.72 -3.26
C ASP A 152 3.29 -5.97 -4.66
N GLY A 153 4.47 -5.37 -4.93
CA GLY A 153 5.15 -5.48 -6.22
C GLY A 153 4.52 -4.67 -7.36
N GLU A 154 3.41 -3.98 -7.10
CA GLU A 154 2.73 -3.09 -8.05
C GLU A 154 3.06 -1.63 -7.73
N GLU A 155 3.15 -0.80 -8.77
CA GLU A 155 3.38 0.64 -8.60
C GLU A 155 2.17 1.31 -7.92
N VAL A 156 2.44 2.18 -6.95
CA VAL A 156 1.42 2.98 -6.29
C VAL A 156 1.07 4.18 -7.19
N LEU A 157 -0.13 4.16 -7.73
CA LEU A 157 -0.71 5.14 -8.64
C LEU A 157 -1.68 6.09 -7.94
N ALA A 158 -2.23 5.73 -6.78
CA ALA A 158 -3.15 6.60 -6.06
C ALA A 158 -3.20 6.34 -4.55
N VAL A 159 -3.57 7.38 -3.80
CA VAL A 159 -4.01 7.25 -2.40
C VAL A 159 -5.52 7.33 -2.37
N TYR A 160 -6.18 6.30 -1.85
CA TYR A 160 -7.64 6.21 -1.82
C TYR A 160 -8.25 7.06 -0.71
N GLN A 161 -9.57 7.16 -0.73
CA GLN A 161 -10.33 8.00 0.19
C GLN A 161 -10.15 7.55 1.64
N ASP A 162 -10.12 8.52 2.56
CA ASP A 162 -10.12 8.34 4.03
C ASP A 162 -8.95 7.52 4.63
N VAL A 163 -7.95 7.08 3.85
CA VAL A 163 -6.92 6.13 4.32
C VAL A 163 -6.15 6.65 5.54
N PHE A 164 -5.76 7.92 5.52
CA PHE A 164 -4.96 8.56 6.57
C PHE A 164 -5.75 9.60 7.36
N ILE A 165 -7.08 9.49 7.45
CA ILE A 165 -7.88 10.46 8.21
C ILE A 165 -7.61 10.39 9.72
N GLY A 166 -7.37 11.54 10.37
CA GLY A 166 -7.32 11.59 11.84
C GLY A 166 -6.09 10.92 12.46
N LYS A 167 -4.97 10.81 11.72
CA LYS A 167 -3.81 9.99 12.12
C LYS A 167 -2.70 10.77 12.82
N GLY A 168 -2.88 12.08 12.99
CA GLY A 168 -1.88 12.93 13.65
C GLY A 168 -0.58 13.06 12.86
N LEU A 169 -0.60 12.81 11.55
CA LEU A 169 0.58 12.89 10.70
C LEU A 169 1.17 14.29 10.71
N THR A 170 2.47 14.38 10.95
CA THR A 170 3.29 15.60 10.92
C THR A 170 4.04 15.75 9.61
N SER A 171 4.31 14.65 8.91
CA SER A 171 5.00 14.65 7.61
C SER A 171 4.48 13.55 6.68
N VAL A 172 4.33 13.88 5.40
CA VAL A 172 4.08 12.94 4.30
C VAL A 172 5.03 13.27 3.16
N THR A 173 5.85 12.31 2.77
CA THR A 173 6.81 12.42 1.66
C THR A 173 6.50 11.39 0.58
N PHE A 174 6.84 11.74 -0.66
CA PHE A 174 6.72 10.87 -1.82
C PHE A 174 8.11 10.65 -2.44
N PRO A 175 8.44 9.43 -2.90
CA PRO A 175 9.62 9.17 -3.70
C PRO A 175 9.68 10.08 -4.93
N ALA A 176 10.88 10.49 -5.32
CA ALA A 176 11.09 11.37 -6.48
C ALA A 176 10.56 10.74 -7.79
N ASP A 177 10.58 9.42 -7.86
CA ASP A 177 10.09 8.59 -8.96
C ASP A 177 8.72 7.94 -8.66
N SER A 178 7.91 8.58 -7.81
CA SER A 178 6.55 8.15 -7.50
C SER A 178 5.65 8.17 -8.73
N GLY A 179 4.86 7.12 -8.93
CA GLY A 179 3.84 7.00 -9.98
C GLY A 179 2.47 7.57 -9.59
N ILE A 180 2.35 8.23 -8.44
CA ILE A 180 1.05 8.67 -7.92
C ILE A 180 0.46 9.78 -8.79
N THR A 181 -0.63 9.44 -9.48
CA THR A 181 -1.36 10.34 -10.35
C THR A 181 -2.55 11.00 -9.66
N ARG A 182 -3.06 10.43 -8.55
CA ARG A 182 -4.26 10.94 -7.85
C ARG A 182 -4.22 10.75 -6.34
N ILE A 183 -4.71 11.77 -5.63
CA ILE A 183 -5.02 11.70 -4.19
C ILE A 183 -6.53 11.94 -4.02
N HIS A 184 -7.23 10.93 -3.48
CA HIS A 184 -8.68 10.94 -3.35
C HIS A 184 -9.20 11.77 -2.17
N ALA A 185 -10.52 11.94 -2.15
CA ALA A 185 -11.22 12.77 -1.19
C ALA A 185 -10.88 12.36 0.25
N ARG A 186 -10.56 13.35 1.08
CA ARG A 186 -10.23 13.19 2.51
C ARG A 186 -9.09 12.22 2.84
N ALA A 187 -8.27 11.81 1.86
CA ALA A 187 -7.19 10.85 2.05
C ALA A 187 -6.28 11.15 3.26
N PHE A 188 -5.95 12.43 3.49
CA PHE A 188 -5.11 12.94 4.57
C PHE A 188 -5.81 13.99 5.45
N LYS A 189 -7.15 13.97 5.50
CA LYS A 189 -7.93 14.92 6.30
C LYS A 189 -7.62 14.79 7.80
N ASP A 190 -7.72 15.88 8.55
CA ASP A 190 -7.61 15.88 10.03
C ASP A 190 -6.25 15.35 10.52
N ASN A 191 -5.19 16.02 10.10
CA ASN A 191 -3.80 15.72 10.47
C ASN A 191 -3.07 17.01 10.86
N LYS A 192 -1.75 16.94 11.06
CA LYS A 192 -0.92 18.04 11.55
C LYS A 192 0.12 18.48 10.51
N LEU A 193 -0.13 18.23 9.22
CA LEU A 193 0.80 18.57 8.15
C LEU A 193 0.93 20.09 8.03
N THR A 194 2.17 20.59 7.97
CA THR A 194 2.49 22.01 7.79
C THR A 194 3.00 22.33 6.40
N GLU A 195 3.57 21.34 5.72
CA GLU A 195 4.01 21.45 4.35
C GLU A 195 3.73 20.17 3.58
N ILE A 196 3.64 20.28 2.25
CA ILE A 196 3.51 19.13 1.36
C ILE A 196 4.27 19.37 0.06
N VAL A 197 5.01 18.35 -0.37
CA VAL A 197 5.70 18.33 -1.67
C VAL A 197 5.06 17.22 -2.50
N PHE A 198 4.28 17.60 -3.51
CA PHE A 198 3.61 16.65 -4.37
C PHE A 198 4.56 16.04 -5.41
N PRO A 199 4.41 14.75 -5.77
CA PRO A 199 5.22 14.14 -6.82
C PRO A 199 4.89 14.75 -8.19
N SER A 200 5.85 14.76 -9.09
CA SER A 200 5.70 15.36 -10.43
C SER A 200 4.69 14.64 -11.33
N SER A 201 4.36 13.40 -11.01
CA SER A 201 3.36 12.57 -11.69
C SER A 201 1.91 12.92 -11.30
N LEU A 202 1.72 13.72 -10.24
CA LEU A 202 0.39 14.01 -9.71
C LEU A 202 -0.42 14.84 -10.72
N THR A 203 -1.63 14.39 -11.02
CA THR A 203 -2.53 15.07 -11.97
C THR A 203 -3.82 15.56 -11.32
N ARG A 204 -4.18 15.02 -10.15
CA ARG A 204 -5.46 15.34 -9.51
C ARG A 204 -5.42 15.21 -7.98
N ILE A 205 -6.04 16.18 -7.32
CA ILE A 205 -6.33 16.14 -5.88
C ILE A 205 -7.80 16.44 -5.66
N ASP A 206 -8.49 15.51 -5.00
CA ASP A 206 -9.93 15.55 -4.79
C ASP A 206 -10.34 16.34 -3.52
N TYR A 207 -11.64 16.57 -3.40
CA TYR A 207 -12.26 17.38 -2.35
C TYR A 207 -11.77 17.01 -0.95
N GLY A 208 -11.25 18.01 -0.23
CA GLY A 208 -10.86 17.87 1.17
C GLY A 208 -9.74 16.88 1.44
N ALA A 209 -8.96 16.45 0.44
CA ALA A 209 -7.86 15.49 0.59
C ALA A 209 -6.91 15.83 1.74
N PHE A 210 -6.70 17.12 2.02
CA PHE A 210 -5.83 17.67 3.07
C PHE A 210 -6.57 18.68 3.96
N MET A 211 -7.91 18.60 4.04
CA MET A 211 -8.71 19.46 4.92
C MET A 211 -8.33 19.22 6.39
N ASP A 212 -8.51 20.22 7.25
CA ASP A 212 -8.17 20.15 8.68
C ASP A 212 -6.69 19.74 8.92
N ASN A 213 -5.79 20.36 8.15
CA ASN A 213 -4.35 20.38 8.38
C ASN A 213 -3.87 21.83 8.55
N ASN A 214 -2.58 22.02 8.85
CA ASN A 214 -1.96 23.33 9.06
C ASN A 214 -1.02 23.72 7.89
N ILE A 215 -1.36 23.31 6.66
CA ILE A 215 -0.49 23.47 5.50
C ILE A 215 -0.30 24.95 5.16
N THR A 216 0.94 25.41 5.24
CA THR A 216 1.35 26.78 4.88
C THR A 216 2.39 26.81 3.76
N LYS A 217 2.88 25.64 3.33
CA LYS A 217 3.82 25.52 2.21
C LYS A 217 3.47 24.35 1.31
N VAL A 218 3.33 24.60 0.01
CA VAL A 218 2.95 23.60 -0.99
C VAL A 218 3.92 23.66 -2.15
N THR A 219 4.53 22.53 -2.50
CA THR A 219 5.26 22.37 -3.77
C THR A 219 4.45 21.50 -4.70
N ILE A 220 4.12 22.00 -5.89
CA ILE A 220 3.22 21.35 -6.83
C ILE A 220 3.73 21.46 -8.28
N GLY A 221 3.54 20.39 -9.05
CA GLY A 221 3.83 20.36 -10.49
C GLY A 221 2.85 21.18 -11.32
N SER A 222 3.00 21.17 -12.65
CA SER A 222 2.09 21.85 -13.58
C SER A 222 0.89 20.97 -13.94
N GLY A 223 -0.27 21.57 -14.22
CA GLY A 223 -1.43 20.86 -14.77
C GLY A 223 -2.20 20.01 -13.76
N VAL A 224 -1.87 20.09 -12.47
CA VAL A 224 -2.63 19.41 -11.41
C VAL A 224 -4.04 20.01 -11.28
N TYR A 225 -5.05 19.17 -11.42
CA TYR A 225 -6.44 19.54 -11.15
C TYR A 225 -6.73 19.51 -9.65
N LEU A 226 -7.27 20.62 -9.13
CA LEU A 226 -7.61 20.79 -7.72
C LEU A 226 -9.13 20.92 -7.56
N GLU A 227 -9.76 19.95 -6.92
CA GLU A 227 -11.16 20.06 -6.50
C GLU A 227 -11.36 21.13 -5.42
N GLY A 228 -12.62 21.46 -5.09
CA GLY A 228 -12.94 22.43 -4.03
C GLY A 228 -12.29 22.06 -2.70
N SER A 229 -11.75 23.05 -1.98
CA SER A 229 -11.33 22.89 -0.58
C SER A 229 -10.35 21.73 -0.30
N VAL A 230 -9.36 21.50 -1.18
CA VAL A 230 -8.33 20.46 -0.98
C VAL A 230 -7.66 20.57 0.40
N PHE A 231 -7.22 21.75 0.79
CA PHE A 231 -6.75 22.17 2.13
C PHE A 231 -7.31 23.55 2.52
N GLN A 232 -7.02 24.02 3.74
CA GLN A 232 -7.46 25.34 4.21
C GLN A 232 -6.96 26.46 3.26
N ASN A 233 -7.82 27.41 2.92
CA ASN A 233 -7.50 28.51 1.98
C ASN A 233 -7.20 28.06 0.54
N SER A 234 -7.68 26.87 0.13
CA SER A 234 -7.49 26.35 -1.25
C SER A 234 -7.98 27.29 -2.34
N ASP A 235 -9.03 28.07 -2.09
CA ASP A 235 -9.55 28.97 -3.12
C ASP A 235 -8.52 30.05 -3.49
N THR A 236 -7.87 30.65 -2.48
CA THR A 236 -6.77 31.60 -2.70
C THR A 236 -5.52 30.93 -3.30
N PHE A 237 -5.25 29.67 -2.94
CA PHE A 237 -4.17 28.90 -3.55
C PHE A 237 -4.44 28.65 -5.03
N LYS A 238 -5.65 28.21 -5.39
CA LYS A 238 -6.05 27.96 -6.78
C LYS A 238 -5.90 29.19 -7.65
N THR A 239 -6.25 30.38 -7.16
CA THR A 239 -6.04 31.63 -7.90
C THR A 239 -4.56 31.86 -8.20
N SER A 240 -3.69 31.70 -7.19
CA SER A 240 -2.24 31.91 -7.32
C SER A 240 -1.61 30.86 -8.25
N TYR A 241 -2.00 29.59 -8.07
CA TYR A 241 -1.55 28.48 -8.90
C TYR A 241 -2.03 28.56 -10.35
N ALA A 242 -3.26 29.02 -10.61
CA ALA A 242 -3.75 29.24 -11.96
C ALA A 242 -3.01 30.37 -12.69
N ALA A 243 -2.50 31.37 -11.95
CA ALA A 243 -1.73 32.48 -12.51
C ALA A 243 -0.25 32.10 -12.73
N GLU A 244 0.36 31.36 -11.81
CA GLU A 244 1.82 31.18 -11.78
C GLU A 244 2.30 29.74 -12.03
N GLY A 245 1.40 28.75 -12.10
CA GLY A 245 1.68 27.37 -12.49
C GLY A 245 2.52 26.58 -11.49
N ALA A 246 3.37 25.66 -11.97
CA ALA A 246 4.20 24.81 -11.11
C ALA A 246 5.14 25.64 -10.22
N GLY A 247 5.35 25.21 -8.97
CA GLY A 247 6.32 25.81 -8.07
C GLY A 247 6.06 25.57 -6.59
N THR A 248 6.79 26.30 -5.76
CA THR A 248 6.63 26.31 -4.30
C THR A 248 5.88 27.56 -3.89
N TYR A 249 4.80 27.38 -3.14
CA TYR A 249 3.95 28.45 -2.65
C TYR A 249 4.01 28.48 -1.13
N ILE A 250 4.10 29.69 -0.56
CA ILE A 250 4.04 29.93 0.89
C ILE A 250 2.81 30.77 1.18
N TYR A 251 2.02 30.32 2.16
CA TYR A 251 0.87 31.05 2.67
C TYR A 251 1.32 32.07 3.72
N SER A 252 1.13 33.35 3.43
CA SER A 252 1.44 34.45 4.35
C SER A 252 0.47 35.60 4.14
N GLY A 253 -0.01 36.20 5.23
CA GLY A 253 -0.88 37.38 5.17
C GLY A 253 -2.21 37.16 4.43
N GLY A 254 -2.73 35.93 4.40
CA GLY A 254 -4.00 35.62 3.75
C GLY A 254 -3.90 35.17 2.29
N VAL A 255 -2.70 35.16 1.71
CA VAL A 255 -2.46 34.89 0.28
C VAL A 255 -1.36 33.85 0.12
N TRP A 256 -1.42 33.08 -0.96
CA TRP A 256 -0.35 32.18 -1.38
C TRP A 256 0.58 32.91 -2.35
N VAL A 257 1.88 32.94 -2.03
CA VAL A 257 2.89 33.59 -2.86
C VAL A 257 3.88 32.56 -3.35
N LYS A 258 4.08 32.50 -4.66
CA LYS A 258 5.13 31.65 -5.25
C LYS A 258 6.51 32.18 -4.89
N GLN A 259 7.42 31.28 -4.52
CA GLN A 259 8.84 31.56 -4.26
C GLN A 259 9.69 31.29 -5.49
#